data_AF-A0A9X3YP70-F1
#
_entry.id   AF-A0A9X3YP70-F1
#
_cell.length_a   1.000
_cell.length_b   1.000
_cell.length_c   1.000
_cell.angle_alpha   90.00
_cell.angle_beta   90.00
_cell.angle_gamma   90.00
#
_symmetry.space_group_name_H-M   'P 1'
#
loop_
_entity.id
_entity.type
_entity.pdbx_description
1 polymer ?
#
loop_
_entity_poly.entity_id
_entity_poly.type
_entity_poly.pdbx_seq_one_letter_code
_entity_poly.pdbx_strand_id
1 'polypeptide(L)'
;MKRFGDRLREARTAAGMTQEQLGFELGVTKSSVSAWENGRETPGFRLLEALRQALGRSLDELICDAPAAAETGVSKDTTDTDAASVARNPDERALLARYRRLPARKRGALLELIRRE
;
A
#
# COMPACT_ATOMS: atom_id res chain seq x y z
N MET A 1 12.80 -17.48 5.81
CA MET A 1 11.71 -16.61 5.32
C MET A 1 10.59 -16.67 6.33
N LYS A 2 10.02 -15.51 6.70
CA LYS A 2 8.79 -15.49 7.51
C LYS A 2 7.63 -15.85 6.60
N ARG A 3 6.65 -16.61 7.10
CA ARG A 3 5.44 -16.90 6.33
C ARG A 3 4.47 -15.73 6.48
N PHE A 4 3.51 -15.62 5.57
CA PHE A 4 2.41 -14.65 5.67
C PHE A 4 1.72 -14.70 7.05
N GLY A 5 1.44 -15.90 7.57
CA GLY A 5 0.81 -16.07 8.87
C GLY A 5 1.60 -15.49 10.04
N ASP A 6 2.93 -15.56 9.99
CA ASP A 6 3.82 -14.97 11.00
C ASP A 6 3.74 -13.44 10.96
N ARG A 7 3.81 -12.86 9.76
CA ARG A 7 3.69 -11.41 9.55
C ARG A 7 2.32 -10.87 9.96
N LEU A 8 1.26 -11.60 9.63
CA LEU A 8 -0.10 -11.26 10.02
C LEU A 8 -0.25 -11.25 11.55
N ARG A 9 0.30 -12.27 12.22
CA ARG A 9 0.30 -12.34 13.69
C ARG A 9 1.05 -11.16 14.30
N GLU A 10 2.25 -10.86 13.80
CA GLU A 10 3.06 -9.72 14.25
C GLU A 10 2.30 -8.40 14.09
N ALA A 11 1.74 -8.14 12.91
CA ALA A 11 0.94 -6.95 12.64
C ALA A 11 -0.27 -6.83 13.57
N ARG A 12 -1.02 -7.93 13.78
CA ARG A 12 -2.15 -7.96 14.71
C ARG A 12 -1.73 -7.64 16.14
N THR A 13 -0.64 -8.25 16.62
CA THR A 13 -0.14 -8.00 17.98
C THR A 13 0.39 -6.58 18.14
N ALA A 14 1.02 -6.01 17.12
CA ALA A 14 1.46 -4.62 17.12
C ALA A 14 0.29 -3.64 17.16
N ALA A 15 -0.86 -4.02 16.57
CA ALA A 15 -2.12 -3.27 16.68
C ALA A 15 -2.88 -3.50 18.01
N GLY A 16 -2.34 -4.32 18.93
CA GLY A 16 -2.96 -4.60 20.23
C GLY A 16 -4.25 -5.44 20.15
N MET A 17 -4.52 -6.09 19.02
CA MET A 17 -5.76 -6.82 18.78
C MET A 17 -5.63 -8.30 19.15
N THR A 18 -6.71 -8.94 19.62
CA THR A 18 -6.84 -10.40 19.68
C THR A 18 -7.28 -10.96 18.32
N GLN A 19 -7.15 -12.29 18.12
CA GLN A 19 -7.66 -12.94 16.89
C GLN A 19 -9.17 -12.74 16.72
N GLU A 20 -9.91 -12.66 17.83
CA GLU A 20 -11.36 -12.46 17.82
C GLU A 20 -11.72 -11.02 17.43
N GLN A 21 -10.99 -10.04 17.96
CA GLN A 21 -11.15 -8.63 17.57
C GLN A 21 -10.83 -8.41 16.09
N LEU A 22 -9.74 -8.98 15.59
CA LEU A 22 -9.41 -8.90 14.16
C LEU A 22 -10.47 -9.62 13.31
N GLY A 23 -10.98 -10.76 13.77
CA GLY A 23 -12.08 -11.45 13.09
C GLY A 23 -13.32 -10.58 12.98
N PHE A 24 -13.73 -9.96 14.10
CA PHE A 24 -14.86 -9.03 14.15
C PHE A 24 -14.69 -7.85 13.19
N GLU A 25 -13.52 -7.19 13.19
CA GLU A 25 -13.21 -6.05 12.31
C GLU A 25 -13.29 -6.42 10.82
N LEU A 26 -12.88 -7.65 10.47
CA LEU A 26 -12.86 -8.14 9.10
C LEU A 26 -14.16 -8.85 8.68
N GLY A 27 -15.16 -8.96 9.58
CA GLY A 27 -16.39 -9.70 9.32
C GLY A 27 -16.18 -11.21 9.13
N VAL A 28 -15.16 -11.79 9.76
CA VAL A 28 -14.84 -13.22 9.71
C VAL A 28 -14.79 -13.83 11.11
N THR A 29 -14.66 -15.14 11.19
CA THR A 29 -14.54 -15.83 12.48
C THR A 29 -13.11 -15.78 13.03
N LYS A 30 -12.97 -15.85 14.36
CA LYS A 30 -11.66 -16.06 15.03
C LYS A 30 -10.91 -17.27 14.44
N SER A 31 -11.62 -18.35 14.10
CA SER A 31 -11.00 -19.55 13.52
C SER A 31 -10.42 -19.30 12.14
N SER A 32 -11.04 -18.45 11.31
CA SER A 32 -10.45 -18.00 10.03
C SER A 32 -9.12 -17.29 10.26
N VAL A 33 -9.07 -16.33 11.19
CA VAL A 33 -7.83 -15.61 11.54
C VAL A 33 -6.76 -16.59 12.06
N SER A 34 -7.15 -17.54 12.92
CA SER A 34 -6.25 -18.59 13.40
C SER A 34 -5.73 -19.49 12.27
N ALA A 35 -6.57 -19.84 11.29
CA ALA A 35 -6.15 -20.63 10.14
C ALA A 35 -5.12 -19.88 9.28
N TRP A 36 -5.29 -18.58 9.08
CA TRP A 36 -4.34 -17.74 8.34
C TRP A 36 -3.00 -17.60 9.07
N GLU A 37 -3.03 -17.29 10.38
CA GLU A 37 -1.80 -17.15 11.17
C GLU A 37 -0.99 -18.46 11.24
N ASN A 38 -1.67 -19.61 11.18
CA ASN A 38 -1.01 -20.92 11.18
C ASN A 38 -0.71 -21.44 9.76
N GLY A 39 -1.00 -20.65 8.72
CA GLY A 39 -0.74 -20.99 7.32
C GLY A 39 -1.56 -22.17 6.79
N ARG A 40 -2.70 -22.49 7.42
CA ARG A 40 -3.65 -23.50 6.95
C ARG A 40 -4.52 -23.00 5.81
N GLU A 41 -4.83 -21.70 5.83
CA GLU A 41 -5.61 -21.01 4.81
C GLU A 41 -4.98 -19.65 4.51
N THR A 42 -5.50 -18.98 3.49
CA THR A 42 -5.15 -17.59 3.17
C THR A 42 -6.42 -16.74 3.11
N PRO A 43 -6.34 -15.46 3.52
CA PRO A 43 -7.48 -14.56 3.38
C PRO A 43 -7.80 -14.35 1.91
N GLY A 44 -9.08 -14.27 1.58
CA GLY A 44 -9.53 -13.95 0.23
C GLY A 44 -9.08 -12.55 -0.19
N PHE A 45 -8.89 -12.33 -1.49
CA PHE A 45 -8.44 -11.05 -2.05
C PHE A 45 -9.26 -9.83 -1.58
N ARG A 46 -10.57 -10.00 -1.40
CA ARG A 46 -11.48 -8.93 -0.94
C ARG A 46 -11.18 -8.42 0.47
N LEU A 47 -10.50 -9.23 1.30
CA LEU A 47 -10.15 -8.88 2.67
C LEU A 47 -8.82 -8.13 2.78
N LEU A 48 -8.04 -8.04 1.70
CA LEU A 48 -6.72 -7.40 1.73
C LEU A 48 -6.81 -5.91 2.08
N GLU A 49 -7.76 -5.19 1.50
CA GLU A 49 -7.95 -3.77 1.81
C GLU A 49 -8.44 -3.58 3.27
N ALA A 50 -9.31 -4.46 3.75
CA ALA A 50 -9.77 -4.44 5.14
C ALA A 50 -8.62 -4.75 6.12
N LEU A 51 -7.74 -5.70 5.79
CA LEU A 51 -6.54 -6.00 6.56
C LEU A 51 -5.60 -4.80 6.64
N ARG A 52 -5.38 -4.10 5.52
CA ARG A 52 -4.57 -2.88 5.47
C ARG A 52 -5.10 -1.82 6.42
N GLN A 53 -6.42 -1.60 6.41
CA GLN A 53 -7.09 -0.62 7.28
C GLN A 53 -7.06 -1.02 8.75
N ALA A 54 -7.43 -2.26 9.07
CA ALA A 54 -7.50 -2.76 10.44
C ALA A 54 -6.13 -2.81 11.13
N LEU A 55 -5.07 -3.16 10.40
CA LEU A 55 -3.73 -3.34 10.95
C LEU A 55 -2.86 -2.09 10.85
N GLY A 56 -3.27 -1.08 10.06
CA GLY A 56 -2.48 0.13 9.81
C GLY A 56 -1.14 -0.15 9.13
N ARG A 57 -1.04 -1.25 8.36
CA ARG A 57 0.18 -1.73 7.69
C ARG A 57 -0.02 -1.80 6.19
N SER A 58 1.04 -1.61 5.42
CA SER A 58 0.98 -1.83 3.97
C SER A 58 0.79 -3.31 3.63
N LEU A 59 0.22 -3.60 2.46
CA LEU A 59 0.10 -4.99 2.00
C LEU A 59 1.46 -5.60 1.68
N ASP A 60 2.41 -4.80 1.20
CA ASP A 60 3.80 -5.22 0.99
C ASP A 60 4.45 -5.71 2.29
N GLU A 61 4.24 -5.02 3.41
CA GLU A 61 4.72 -5.48 4.73
C GLU A 61 4.08 -6.81 5.17
N LEU A 62 2.86 -7.11 4.74
CA LEU A 62 2.18 -8.37 5.06
C LEU A 62 2.57 -9.51 4.12
N ILE A 63 2.77 -9.22 2.83
CA ILE A 63 2.87 -10.22 1.76
C ILE A 63 4.33 -10.44 1.37
N CYS A 64 5.10 -9.37 1.18
CA CYS A 64 6.47 -9.43 0.69
C CYS A 64 7.47 -9.74 1.82
N ASP A 65 8.54 -10.46 1.51
CA ASP A 65 9.72 -10.60 2.39
C ASP A 65 10.61 -9.32 2.31
N ALA A 66 10.01 -8.15 2.20
CA ALA A 66 10.74 -6.88 2.18
C ALA A 66 11.08 -6.48 3.63
N PRO A 67 12.32 -6.02 3.91
CA PRO A 67 12.63 -5.49 5.23
C PRO A 67 11.72 -4.30 5.52
N ALA A 68 11.16 -4.26 6.73
CA ALA A 68 10.28 -3.20 7.24
C ALA A 68 10.92 -1.80 7.34
N ALA A 69 12.04 -1.58 6.64
CA ALA A 69 12.77 -0.34 6.54
C ALA A 69 12.55 0.28 5.14
N ALA A 70 11.30 0.61 4.85
CA ALA A 70 10.95 1.56 3.81
C ALA A 70 9.89 2.51 4.37
N GLU A 71 10.38 3.47 5.15
CA GLU A 71 9.83 4.82 5.33
C GLU A 71 8.31 4.93 5.54
N THR A 72 7.91 5.01 6.81
CA THR A 72 6.59 5.51 7.21
C THR A 72 6.50 7.00 6.91
N GLY A 73 5.70 7.35 5.91
CA GLY A 73 5.48 8.74 5.51
C GLY A 73 4.18 8.98 4.75
N VAL A 74 3.09 8.28 5.08
CA VAL A 74 1.77 8.59 4.49
C VAL A 74 1.09 9.67 5.34
N SER A 75 1.53 10.92 5.14
CA SER A 75 0.70 12.09 5.44
C SER A 75 0.01 12.53 4.15
N LYS A 76 -1.33 12.55 4.20
CA LYS A 76 -2.27 13.31 3.34
C LYS A 76 -1.68 13.92 2.07
N ASP A 77 -1.83 13.25 0.94
CA ASP A 77 -2.55 13.73 -0.25
C ASP A 77 -2.45 12.64 -1.33
N THR A 78 -3.59 12.14 -1.80
CA THR A 78 -3.66 11.19 -2.92
C THR A 78 -3.40 11.91 -4.24
N THR A 79 -2.17 12.33 -4.51
CA THR A 79 -1.63 12.54 -5.87
C THR A 79 -0.10 12.68 -5.82
N ASP A 80 0.63 11.59 -5.60
CA ASP A 80 2.00 11.50 -6.13
C ASP A 80 2.47 10.05 -6.06
N THR A 81 2.06 9.26 -7.05
CA THR A 81 2.86 8.08 -7.44
C THR A 81 4.21 8.61 -7.94
N ASP A 82 5.32 8.16 -7.37
CA ASP A 82 6.66 8.53 -7.79
C ASP A 82 6.83 8.43 -9.32
N ALA A 83 7.05 9.56 -10.00
CA ALA A 83 7.21 9.62 -11.45
C ALA A 83 8.43 8.83 -11.96
N ALA A 84 9.34 8.46 -11.05
CA ALA A 84 10.45 7.59 -11.37
C ALA A 84 10.00 6.15 -11.66
N SER A 85 8.85 5.70 -11.10
CA SER A 85 8.33 4.35 -11.34
C SER A 85 7.42 4.23 -12.57
N VAL A 86 7.02 5.36 -13.17
CA VAL A 86 6.04 5.42 -14.28
C VAL A 86 6.68 5.79 -15.63
N ALA A 87 7.85 6.42 -15.64
CA ALA A 87 8.49 6.85 -16.88
C ALA A 87 9.04 5.68 -17.72
N ARG A 88 8.59 5.55 -18.97
CA ARG A 88 9.02 4.52 -19.92
C ARG A 88 10.37 4.84 -20.58
N ASN A 89 10.81 6.10 -20.54
CA ASN A 89 12.04 6.56 -21.19
C ASN A 89 12.65 7.79 -20.45
N PRO A 90 13.90 8.19 -20.76
CA PRO A 90 14.58 9.28 -20.04
C PRO A 90 13.95 10.66 -20.27
N ASP A 91 13.35 10.90 -21.43
CA ASP A 91 12.70 12.17 -21.76
C ASP A 91 11.39 12.34 -20.98
N GLU A 92 10.61 11.27 -20.85
CA GLU A 92 9.40 11.22 -20.02
C GLU A 92 9.75 11.48 -18.55
N ARG A 93 10.87 10.92 -18.07
CA ARG A 93 11.36 11.20 -16.71
C ARG A 93 11.73 12.67 -16.53
N ALA A 94 12.42 13.27 -17.50
CA ALA A 94 12.78 14.69 -17.47
C ALA A 94 11.54 15.60 -17.53
N LEU A 95 10.56 15.25 -18.36
CA LEU A 95 9.28 15.95 -18.49
C LEU A 95 8.50 15.94 -17.17
N LEU A 96 8.33 14.77 -16.55
CA LEU A 96 7.62 14.62 -15.28
C LEU A 96 8.32 15.38 -14.15
N ALA A 97 9.65 15.27 -14.05
CA ALA A 97 10.44 15.99 -13.05
C ALA A 97 10.32 17.51 -13.21
N ARG A 98 10.30 18.00 -14.45
CA ARG A 98 10.13 19.43 -14.73
C ARG A 98 8.70 19.89 -14.44
N TYR A 99 7.70 19.16 -14.91
CA TYR A 99 6.27 19.46 -14.73
C TYR A 99 5.88 19.59 -13.25
N ARG A 100 6.40 18.71 -12.38
CA ARG A 100 6.14 18.78 -10.93
C ARG A 100 6.68 20.05 -10.27
N ARG A 101 7.78 20.60 -10.78
CA ARG A 101 8.40 21.83 -10.28
C ARG A 101 7.75 23.10 -10.84
N LEU A 102 6.80 22.98 -11.78
CA LEU A 102 6.13 24.13 -12.39
C LEU A 102 4.97 24.63 -11.51
N PRO A 103 4.76 25.95 -11.39
CA PRO A 103 3.55 26.52 -10.80
C PRO A 103 2.28 26.05 -11.51
N ALA A 104 1.17 25.95 -10.77
CA ALA A 104 -0.12 25.42 -11.27
C ALA A 104 -0.57 26.03 -12.60
N ARG A 105 -0.41 27.34 -12.79
CA ARG A 105 -0.73 28.04 -14.05
C ARG A 105 0.10 27.53 -15.24
N LYS A 106 1.38 27.26 -15.03
CA LYS A 106 2.29 26.78 -16.08
C LYS A 106 2.08 25.29 -16.38
N ARG A 107 1.68 24.49 -15.37
CA ARG A 107 1.27 23.10 -15.58
C ARG A 107 0.06 23.01 -16.53
N GLY A 108 -0.96 23.84 -16.30
CA GLY A 108 -2.13 23.90 -17.17
C GLY A 108 -1.78 24.29 -18.62
N ALA A 109 -0.96 25.34 -18.80
CA ALA A 109 -0.52 25.77 -20.13
C ALA A 109 0.26 24.69 -20.89
N LEU A 110 1.11 23.91 -20.20
CA LEU A 110 1.85 22.81 -20.81
C LEU A 110 0.92 21.69 -21.29
N LEU A 111 -0.08 21.32 -20.49
CA LEU A 111 -1.05 20.29 -20.88
C LEU A 111 -1.92 20.74 -22.07
N GLU A 112 -2.29 22.02 -22.11
CA GLU A 112 -3.02 22.59 -23.26
C GLU A 112 -2.20 22.60 -24.54
N LEU A 113 -0.87 22.81 -24.44
CA LEU A 113 0.04 22.73 -25.59
C LEU A 113 0.09 21.29 -26.13
N ILE A 114 0.28 20.30 -25.25
CA ILE A 114 0.39 18.88 -25.63
C ILE A 114 -0.92 18.33 -26.23
N ARG A 115 -2.08 18.85 -25.81
CA ARG A 115 -3.40 18.41 -26.32
C ARG A 115 -3.77 18.94 -27.71
N ARG A 116 -3.02 19.92 -28.23
CA ARG A 116 -3.32 20.60 -29.50
C ARG A 116 -2.53 20.06 -30.69
N GLU A 117 -1.68 19.06 -30.47
CA GLU A 117 -1.02 18.26 -31.51
C GLU A 117 -1.79 16.96 -31.75
#